data_AF-A0A397MA30-F1
#
_entry.id   AF-A0A397MA30-F1
#
_cell.length_a   1.000
_cell.length_b   1.000
_cell.length_c   1.000
_cell.angle_alpha   90.00
_cell.angle_beta   90.00
_cell.angle_gamma   90.00
#
_symmetry.space_group_name_H-M   'P 1'
#
loop_
_entity.id
_entity.type
_entity.pdbx_description
1 polymer ?
#
loop_
_entity_poly.entity_id
_entity_poly.type
_entity_poly.pdbx_seq_one_letter_code
_entity_poly.pdbx_strand_id
1 'polypeptide(L)' 'MKTCTKCAARLPLRFFPLINGKATAACAPCRNTERRLHDPLRPLRRDPLQVHLNNLTQSWQRRTRWPLLAHQESQR' A
#
# COMPACT_ATOMS: atom_id res chain seq x y z
N MET A 1 20.91 -19.55 13.73
CA MET A 1 19.50 -19.11 13.57
C MET A 1 19.22 -18.00 14.58
N LYS A 2 18.40 -17.01 14.23
CA LYS A 2 18.02 -15.88 15.10
C LYS A 2 16.55 -15.55 14.92
N THR A 3 15.88 -15.12 15.98
CA THR A 3 14.48 -14.69 15.94
C THR A 3 14.39 -13.19 15.70
N CYS A 4 13.59 -12.79 14.71
CA CYS A 4 13.33 -11.38 14.42
C CYS A 4 12.48 -10.74 15.51
N THR A 5 12.87 -9.57 16.02
CA THR A 5 12.09 -8.85 17.04
C THR A 5 10.83 -8.17 16.50
N LYS A 6 10.70 -8.00 15.18
CA LYS A 6 9.54 -7.35 14.55
C LYS A 6 8.45 -8.34 14.12
N CYS A 7 8.82 -9.48 13.54
CA CYS A 7 7.87 -10.47 13.01
C CYS A 7 7.91 -11.83 13.72
N ALA A 8 8.74 -11.99 14.77
CA ALA A 8 8.93 -13.23 15.52
C ALA A 8 9.41 -14.45 14.70
N ALA A 9 9.72 -14.29 13.41
CA ALA A 9 10.21 -15.38 12.57
C ALA A 9 11.63 -15.83 12.96
N ARG A 10 11.87 -17.14 12.97
CA ARG A 10 13.19 -17.75 13.21
C ARG A 10 13.92 -17.99 11.89
N LEU A 11 14.97 -17.21 11.62
CA LEU A 11 15.63 -17.13 10.32
C LEU A 11 17.16 -17.32 10.42
N PRO A 12 17.84 -17.70 9.33
CA PRO A 12 19.30 -17.70 9.26
C PRO A 12 19.92 -16.30 9.45
N LEU A 13 21.16 -16.22 9.94
CA LEU A 13 21.84 -14.94 10.23
C LEU A 13 22.01 -14.04 9.00
N ARG A 14 22.09 -14.61 7.79
CA ARG A 14 22.15 -13.84 6.53
C ARG A 14 20.96 -12.90 6.30
N PHE A 15 19.83 -13.14 6.97
CA PHE A 15 18.66 -12.27 6.91
C PHE A 15 18.71 -11.10 7.90
N PHE A 16 19.76 -11.00 8.72
CA PHE A 16 19.94 -9.93 9.70
C PHE A 16 21.11 -9.05 9.28
N PRO A 17 20.84 -7.89 8.65
CA PRO A 17 21.89 -7.01 8.17
C PRO A 17 22.80 -6.54 9.30
N LEU A 18 24.08 -6.36 8.98
CA LEU A 18 25.09 -5.82 9.89
C LEU A 18 25.05 -4.28 9.84
N ILE A 19 24.97 -3.64 11.00
CA ILE A 19 25.18 -2.20 11.16
C ILE A 19 26.32 -2.03 12.14
N ASN A 20 27.39 -1.31 11.76
CA ASN A 20 28.59 -1.13 12.56
C ASN A 20 29.18 -2.47 13.06
N GLY A 21 29.20 -3.47 12.17
CA GLY A 21 29.68 -4.82 12.48
C GLY A 21 28.75 -5.67 13.35
N LYS A 22 27.61 -5.14 13.81
CA LYS A 22 26.66 -5.87 14.68
C LYS A 22 25.40 -6.28 13.93
N ALA A 23 24.99 -7.54 14.11
CA ALA A 23 23.76 -8.06 13.50
C ALA A 23 22.52 -7.43 14.13
N THR A 24 21.73 -6.75 13.31
CA THR A 24 20.47 -6.10 13.72
C THR A 24 19.46 -7.08 14.32
N ALA A 25 18.57 -6.57 15.17
CA ALA A 25 17.52 -7.36 15.81
C ALA A 25 16.35 -7.69 14.86
N ALA A 26 16.06 -6.79 13.92
CA ALA A 26 15.05 -6.97 12.88
C ALA A 26 15.64 -7.61 11.62
N CYS A 27 14.91 -8.51 10.99
CA CYS A 27 15.31 -9.08 9.71
C CYS A 27 15.21 -8.04 8.58
N ALA A 28 15.98 -8.25 7.50
CA ALA A 28 16.00 -7.41 6.32
C ALA A 28 14.60 -7.19 5.70
N PRO A 29 13.71 -8.20 5.60
CA PRO A 29 12.33 -7.99 5.16
C PRO A 29 11.57 -6.95 5.99
N CYS A 30 11.57 -7.07 7.33
CA CYS A 30 10.88 -6.11 8.21
C CYS A 30 11.45 -4.70 8.07
N ARG A 31 12.78 -4.56 8.02
CA ARG A 31 13.43 -3.25 7.81
C ARG A 31 13.08 -2.65 6.46
N ASN A 32 12.99 -3.46 5.41
CA ASN A 32 12.57 -3.00 4.09
C ASN A 32 11.12 -2.51 4.08
N THR A 33 10.22 -3.23 4.75
CA THR A 33 8.82 -2.80 4.90
C THR A 33 8.74 -1.49 5.66
N GLU A 34 9.43 -1.37 6.79
CA GLU A 34 9.48 -0.14 7.58
C GLU A 34 10.03 1.04 6.77
N ARG A 35 11.11 0.84 6.01
CA ARG A 35 11.63 1.85 5.08
C ARG A 35 10.59 2.24 4.02
N ARG A 36 9.90 1.28 3.39
CA ARG A 36 8.86 1.55 2.38
C ARG A 36 7.65 2.31 2.94
N LEU A 37 7.35 2.14 4.23
CA LEU A 37 6.27 2.87 4.90
C LEU A 37 6.67 4.32 5.22
N HIS A 38 7.95 4.56 5.50
CA HIS A 38 8.47 5.91 5.77
C HIS A 38 8.86 6.68 4.52
N ASP A 39 9.32 5.99 3.47
CA ASP A 39 9.66 6.62 2.20
C ASP A 39 8.38 7.05 1.48
N PRO A 40 8.16 8.35 1.20
CA PRO A 40 7.02 8.77 0.40
C PRO A 40 7.10 8.07 -0.95
N LEU A 41 6.02 7.37 -1.31
CA LEU A 41 5.90 6.75 -2.63
C LEU A 41 6.12 7.84 -3.68
N ARG A 42 6.87 7.50 -4.73
CA ARG A 42 7.02 8.42 -5.87
C ARG A 42 5.62 8.80 -6.37
N PRO A 43 5.37 10.06 -6.73
CA PRO A 43 4.10 10.45 -7.32
C PRO A 43 3.78 9.53 -8.51
N LEU A 44 2.59 8.94 -8.50
CA LEU A 44 2.08 8.21 -9.66
C LEU A 44 2.06 9.16 -10.85
N ARG A 45 2.72 8.78 -11.94
CA ARG A 45 2.59 9.51 -13.20
C ARG A 45 1.14 9.38 -13.64
N ARG A 46 0.49 10.52 -13.95
CA ARG A 46 -0.87 10.52 -14.48
C ARG A 46 -0.81 9.93 -15.89
N ASP A 47 -1.36 8.74 -16.07
CA ASP A 47 -1.60 8.17 -17.39
C ASP A 47 -2.83 8.86 -18.00
N PRO A 48 -2.69 9.57 -19.14
CA PRO A 48 -3.80 10.26 -19.77
C PRO A 48 -4.95 9.32 -20.16
N LEU A 49 -4.66 8.06 -20.54
CA LEU A 49 -5.71 7.08 -20.86
C LEU A 49 -6.50 6.70 -19.61
N GLN A 50 -5.81 6.41 -18.50
CA GLN A 50 -6.45 6.12 -17.22
C GLN A 50 -7.32 7.28 -16.74
N VAL A 51 -6.85 8.53 -16.89
CA VAL A 51 -7.64 9.73 -16.56
C VAL A 51 -8.91 9.80 -17.41
N HIS A 52 -8.80 9.57 -18.72
CA HIS A 52 -9.94 9.57 -19.63
C HIS A 52 -10.99 8.51 -19.26
N LEU A 53 -10.56 7.27 -19.04
CA LEU A 53 -11.44 6.16 -18.64
C LEU A 53 -12.12 6.42 -17.29
N ASN A 54 -11.39 6.98 -16.32
CA ASN A 54 -11.95 7.35 -15.02
C ASN A 54 -13.04 8.43 -15.15
N ASN A 55 -12.81 9.43 -16.01
CA ASN A 55 -13.78 10.51 -16.25
C ASN A 55 -15.04 10.00 -16.96
N LEU A 56 -14.89 9.12 -17.96
CA LEU A 56 -16.02 8.46 -18.62
C LEU A 56 -16.84 7.64 -17.61
N THR A 57 -16.16 6.84 -16.80
CA THR A 57 -16.80 5.98 -15.80
C THR A 57 -17.54 6.81 -14.75
N GLN A 58 -16.93 7.88 -14.22
CA GLN A 58 -17.61 8.79 -13.29
C GLN A 58 -18.85 9.44 -13.92
N SER A 59 -18.75 9.86 -15.18
CA SER A 59 -19.86 10.48 -15.91
C SER A 59 -21.03 9.50 -16.07
N TRP A 60 -20.74 8.25 -16.42
CA TRP A 60 -21.75 7.19 -16.50
C TRP A 60 -22.40 6.94 -15.14
N GLN A 61 -21.60 6.72 -14.08
CA GLN A 61 -22.11 6.46 -12.73
C GLN A 61 -23.02 7.59 -12.24
N ARG A 62 -22.65 8.86 -12.47
CA ARG A 62 -23.48 10.02 -12.08
C ARG A 62 -24.83 10.04 -12.78
N ARG A 63 -24.90 9.58 -14.04
CA ARG A 63 -26.14 9.58 -14.82
C ARG A 63 -27.04 8.39 -14.53
N THR A 64 -26.46 7.23 -14.26
CA THR A 64 -27.21 5.97 -14.19
C THR A 64 -27.40 5.46 -12.77
N ARG A 65 -26.38 5.59 -11.91
CA ARG A 65 -26.36 4.97 -10.58
C ARG A 65 -26.76 5.93 -9.46
N TRP A 66 -26.28 7.17 -9.51
CA TRP A 66 -26.51 8.14 -8.43
C TRP A 66 -27.99 8.56 -8.28
N PRO A 67 -28.76 8.77 -9.36
CA PRO A 67 -30.18 9.09 -9.23
C PRO A 67 -30.99 7.96 -8.59
N LEU A 68 -30.62 6.69 -8.85
CA LEU A 68 -31.28 5.52 -8.27
C LEU A 68 -31.04 5.42 -6.77
N LEU A 69 -29.82 5.72 -6.31
CA LEU A 69 -29.48 5.73 -4.89
C LEU A 69 -30.17 6.89 -4.15
N ALA A 70 -30.17 8.09 -4.74
CA ALA A 70 -30.85 9.26 -4.18
C ALA A 70 -32.38 9.04 -4.05
N HIS A 71 -32.99 8.36 -5.02
CA HIS A 71 -34.41 8.01 -4.96
C HIS A 71 -34.73 7.00 -3.85
N GLN A 72 -33.85 6.02 -3.61
CA GLN A 72 -34.00 5.05 -2.52
C GLN A 72 -33.83 5.67 -1.13
N GLU A 73 -32.95 6.67 -0.98
CA GLU A 73 -32.75 7.38 0.29
C GLU A 73 -33.92 8.31 0.62
N SER A 74 -34.59 8.88 -0.39
CA SER A 74 -35.73 9.78 -0.19
C SER A 74 -37.05 9.06 0.15
N GLN A 75 -37.08 7.72 0.02
CA GLN A 75 -38.25 6.87 0.29
C GLN A 75 -38.15 6.12 1.63
N ARG A 76 -37.15 6.41 2.46
CA ARG A 76 -37.04 5.95 3.85
C ARG A 76 -37.36 7.08 4.82
#